data_AF-A0A354XWF5-F1
#
_entry.id   AF-A0A354XWF5-F1
#
_cell.length_a   1.000
_cell.length_b   1.000
_cell.length_c   1.000
_cell.angle_alpha   90.00
_cell.angle_beta   90.00
_cell.angle_gamma   90.00
#
_symmetry.space_group_name_H-M   'P 1'
#
loop_
_entity.id
_entity.type
_entity.pdbx_description
1 polymer ?
#
loop_
_entity_poly.entity_id
_entity_poly.type
_entity_poly.pdbx_seq_one_letter_code
_entity_poly.pdbx_strand_id
1 'polypeptide(L)'
;NLKKDDVHELQPGEAFIVKRNGTITTQQILEPKEKITPCSFERIYFSRGSDYDIYRERKKLGELLVPEIVETINNDFENTVFSFIPNTAEVAYFGMLEGLEKHFNHNKAVELLEKRDQLTPDEVEMILAKRVRSEKVAIKDIKLRTFIAQGKSRNDLAAHVYDVTYGSLKRGKDTLVIIDDSIVRGTTLKQSIIKILDRLDPKKIIIVSSSPQIRYPDCYGIDMSRMSEFIAFKAAIKLLEERGMQYIIESVYEKCVAQSRKKKEEIVNYVKEIYAPFSDEEISDKIAEMLTDKDIKAEV
;
A
#
# COMPACT_ATOMS: atom_id res chain seq x y z
N ASN A 1 4.35 -19.53 28.96
CA ASN A 1 4.00 -18.55 27.89
C ASN A 1 3.74 -17.21 28.54
N LEU A 2 4.47 -16.18 28.11
CA LEU A 2 4.25 -14.80 28.56
C LEU A 2 3.00 -14.22 27.87
N LYS A 3 2.25 -13.36 28.56
CA LYS A 3 1.18 -12.55 27.99
C LYS A 3 1.78 -11.27 27.40
N LYS A 4 0.99 -10.56 26.58
CA LYS A 4 1.41 -9.26 26.01
C LYS A 4 1.89 -8.30 27.10
N ASP A 5 1.11 -8.20 28.18
CA ASP A 5 1.37 -7.24 29.26
C ASP A 5 2.59 -7.61 30.11
N ASP A 6 3.14 -8.83 29.96
CA ASP A 6 4.37 -9.27 30.62
C ASP A 6 5.63 -8.82 29.85
N VAL A 7 5.47 -8.26 28.64
CA VAL A 7 6.58 -7.79 27.79
C VAL A 7 6.64 -6.27 27.84
N HIS A 8 7.78 -5.74 28.27
CA HIS A 8 8.02 -4.30 28.36
C HIS A 8 9.10 -3.87 27.36
N GLU A 9 8.77 -2.92 26.49
CA GLU A 9 9.72 -2.32 25.56
C GLU A 9 10.73 -1.43 26.30
N LEU A 10 11.99 -1.44 25.84
CA LEU A 10 12.99 -0.49 26.30
C LEU A 10 12.62 0.91 25.86
N GLN A 11 12.68 1.85 26.79
CA GLN A 11 12.44 3.25 26.47
C GLN A 11 13.62 3.84 25.68
N PRO A 12 13.39 4.85 24.83
CA PRO A 12 14.46 5.50 24.10
C PRO A 12 15.56 6.03 25.04
N GLY A 13 16.80 5.61 24.80
CA GLY A 13 17.94 5.98 25.64
C GLY A 13 18.14 5.11 26.88
N GLU A 14 17.39 4.01 27.03
CA GLU A 14 17.66 3.01 28.06
C GLU A 14 18.64 1.92 27.60
N ALA A 15 19.40 1.39 28.55
CA ALA A 15 20.23 0.21 28.39
C ALA A 15 19.72 -0.92 29.28
N PHE A 16 19.53 -2.10 28.71
CA PHE A 16 19.26 -3.35 29.43
C PHE A 16 20.56 -4.10 29.69
N ILE A 17 20.94 -4.22 30.97
CA ILE A 17 22.24 -4.75 31.37
C ILE A 17 22.04 -6.07 32.12
N VAL A 18 22.62 -7.14 31.58
CA VAL A 18 22.66 -8.47 32.21
C VAL A 18 24.10 -8.78 32.62
N LYS A 19 24.35 -8.88 33.93
CA LYS A 19 25.66 -9.24 34.48
C LYS A 19 25.85 -10.76 34.51
N ARG A 20 27.11 -11.22 34.52
CA ARG A 20 27.46 -12.66 34.57
C ARG A 20 26.85 -13.40 35.78
N ASN A 21 26.62 -12.71 36.88
CA ASN A 21 25.99 -13.26 38.08
C ASN A 21 24.45 -13.33 38.01
N GLY A 22 23.85 -12.98 36.88
CA GLY A 22 22.39 -12.99 36.67
C GLY A 22 21.68 -11.71 37.12
N THR A 23 22.39 -10.69 37.63
CA THR A 23 21.76 -9.40 37.95
C THR A 23 21.32 -8.70 36.66
N ILE A 24 20.05 -8.30 36.62
CA ILE A 24 19.43 -7.56 35.52
C ILE A 24 19.11 -6.15 36.00
N THR A 25 19.50 -5.13 35.23
CA THR A 25 19.12 -3.74 35.47
C THR A 25 18.80 -3.03 34.17
N THR A 26 17.77 -2.18 34.18
CA THR A 26 17.54 -1.19 33.13
C THR A 26 18.03 0.17 33.63
N GLN A 27 18.78 0.91 32.82
CA GLN A 27 19.34 2.22 33.20
C GLN A 27 19.14 3.23 32.07
N GLN A 28 18.68 4.44 32.41
CA GLN A 28 18.63 5.55 31.47
C GLN A 28 20.06 6.06 31.22
N ILE A 29 20.54 5.97 29.98
CA ILE A 29 21.90 6.38 29.60
C ILE A 29 21.93 7.64 28.72
N LEU A 30 20.79 8.07 28.20
CA LEU A 30 20.61 9.31 27.44
C LEU A 30 19.40 10.07 27.97
N GLU A 31 19.40 11.39 27.93
CA GLU A 31 18.20 12.16 28.33
C GLU A 31 17.00 11.82 27.43
N PRO A 32 15.81 11.52 28.01
CA PRO A 32 14.60 11.32 27.24
C PRO A 32 14.28 12.54 26.38
N LYS A 33 13.96 12.30 25.10
CA LYS A 33 13.47 13.37 24.22
C LYS A 33 11.99 13.62 24.51
N GLU A 34 11.56 14.89 24.44
CA GLU A 34 10.14 15.27 24.61
C GLU A 34 9.20 14.53 23.65
N LYS A 35 9.69 14.24 22.43
CA LYS A 35 8.93 13.52 21.41
C LYS A 35 9.66 12.24 21.01
N ILE A 36 8.97 11.12 21.18
CA ILE A 36 9.36 9.82 20.63
C ILE A 36 8.87 9.74 19.18
N THR A 37 9.77 9.34 18.28
CA THR A 37 9.48 9.22 16.84
C THR A 37 9.72 7.76 16.40
N PRO A 38 8.80 6.83 16.71
CA PRO A 38 8.94 5.45 16.26
C PRO A 38 8.83 5.39 14.73
N CYS A 39 9.47 4.41 14.11
CA CYS A 39 9.42 4.22 12.67
C CYS A 39 8.00 3.82 12.24
N SER A 40 7.37 4.61 11.37
CA SER A 40 6.05 4.28 10.82
C SER A 40 6.11 3.12 9.84
N PHE A 41 7.23 2.92 9.15
CA PHE A 41 7.38 1.86 8.15
C PHE A 41 7.45 0.46 8.77
N GLU A 42 7.89 0.35 10.04
CA GLU A 42 7.75 -0.87 10.85
C GLU A 42 6.29 -1.30 10.95
N ARG A 43 5.45 -0.32 11.27
CA ARG A 43 4.02 -0.49 11.50
C ARG A 43 3.27 -0.85 10.21
N ILE A 44 3.63 -0.18 9.11
CA ILE A 44 3.03 -0.39 7.78
C ILE A 44 3.46 -1.73 7.16
N TYR A 45 4.76 -2.07 7.20
CA TYR A 45 5.31 -3.17 6.39
C TYR A 45 6.31 -4.07 7.13
N PHE A 46 7.33 -3.49 7.77
CA PHE A 46 8.54 -4.25 8.13
C PHE A 46 8.36 -5.20 9.33
N SER A 47 7.56 -4.80 10.33
CA SER A 47 7.24 -5.65 11.47
C SER A 47 6.36 -6.84 11.07
N ARG A 48 6.31 -7.87 11.93
CA ARG A 48 5.47 -9.04 11.67
C ARG A 48 4.00 -8.67 11.83
N GLY A 49 3.20 -8.97 10.82
CA GLY A 49 1.75 -8.72 10.86
C GLY A 49 1.00 -9.51 11.95
N SER A 50 1.64 -10.51 12.57
CA SER A 50 1.10 -11.26 13.70
C SER A 50 1.25 -10.56 15.05
N ASP A 51 2.08 -9.52 15.14
CA ASP A 51 2.25 -8.77 16.38
C ASP A 51 0.96 -8.00 16.69
N TYR A 52 0.52 -8.05 17.95
CA TYR A 52 -0.83 -7.64 18.35
C TYR A 52 -1.18 -6.21 17.91
N ASP A 53 -0.28 -5.24 18.15
CA ASP A 53 -0.53 -3.84 17.81
C ASP A 53 -0.41 -3.61 16.30
N ILE A 54 0.58 -4.24 15.64
CA ILE A 54 0.79 -4.17 14.19
C ILE A 54 -0.43 -4.70 13.43
N TYR A 55 -1.00 -5.81 13.88
CA TYR A 55 -2.20 -6.39 13.27
C TYR A 55 -3.37 -5.41 13.29
N ARG A 56 -3.64 -4.80 14.46
CA ARG A 56 -4.74 -3.85 14.64
C ARG A 56 -4.53 -2.58 13.83
N GLU A 57 -3.32 -2.06 13.80
CA GLU A 57 -2.98 -0.87 13.04
C GLU A 57 -3.12 -1.11 11.53
N ARG A 58 -2.61 -2.23 11.00
CA ARG A 58 -2.77 -2.58 9.58
C ARG A 58 -4.23 -2.79 9.18
N LYS A 59 -5.04 -3.42 10.04
CA LYS A 59 -6.49 -3.45 9.84
C LYS A 59 -7.07 -2.04 9.75
N LYS A 60 -6.66 -1.15 10.64
CA LYS A 60 -7.15 0.23 10.62
C LYS A 60 -6.71 0.97 9.35
N LEU A 61 -5.50 0.75 8.86
CA LEU A 61 -5.04 1.31 7.58
C LEU A 61 -5.98 0.91 6.44
N GLY A 62 -6.34 -0.37 6.32
CA GLY A 62 -7.29 -0.82 5.30
C GLY A 62 -8.70 -0.24 5.46
N GLU A 63 -9.20 -0.16 6.69
CA GLU A 63 -10.52 0.43 6.98
C GLU A 63 -10.59 1.91 6.57
N LEU A 64 -9.50 2.67 6.75
CA LEU A 64 -9.44 4.10 6.43
C LEU A 64 -9.49 4.40 4.93
N LEU A 65 -9.23 3.41 4.07
CA LEU A 65 -9.27 3.57 2.61
C LEU A 65 -10.70 3.43 2.04
N VAL A 66 -11.65 2.93 2.85
CA VAL A 66 -13.00 2.59 2.38
C VAL A 66 -13.76 3.76 1.75
N PRO A 67 -13.76 4.99 2.31
CA PRO A 67 -14.48 6.10 1.70
C PRO A 67 -14.04 6.39 0.27
N GLU A 68 -12.72 6.47 0.06
CA GLU A 68 -12.12 6.75 -1.26
C GLU A 68 -12.37 5.61 -2.26
N ILE A 69 -12.31 4.35 -1.80
CA ILE A 69 -12.64 3.19 -2.62
C ILE A 69 -14.11 3.24 -3.08
N VAL A 70 -15.04 3.50 -2.15
CA VAL A 70 -16.48 3.58 -2.44
C VAL A 70 -16.78 4.67 -3.46
N GLU A 71 -16.15 5.83 -3.30
CA GLU A 71 -16.26 6.94 -4.25
C GLU A 71 -15.71 6.54 -5.63
N THR A 72 -14.52 5.96 -5.67
CA THR A 72 -13.84 5.55 -6.92
C THR A 72 -14.65 4.52 -7.72
N ILE A 73 -15.31 3.58 -7.04
CA ILE A 73 -16.19 2.59 -7.70
C ILE A 73 -17.60 3.10 -7.95
N ASN A 74 -17.91 4.36 -7.61
CA ASN A 74 -19.26 4.93 -7.67
C ASN A 74 -20.31 4.09 -6.93
N ASN A 75 -19.93 3.51 -5.79
CA ASN A 75 -20.77 2.60 -5.00
C ASN A 75 -21.26 1.33 -5.77
N ASP A 76 -20.62 0.95 -6.89
CA ASP A 76 -20.94 -0.25 -7.69
C ASP A 76 -20.34 -1.53 -7.09
N PHE A 77 -20.93 -2.02 -6.00
CA PHE A 77 -20.53 -3.28 -5.37
C PHE A 77 -20.93 -4.54 -6.19
N GLU A 78 -21.90 -4.42 -7.10
CA GLU A 78 -22.39 -5.57 -7.87
C GLU A 78 -21.36 -6.04 -8.89
N ASN A 79 -20.72 -5.09 -9.56
CA ASN A 79 -19.70 -5.32 -10.58
C ASN A 79 -18.28 -5.07 -10.06
N THR A 80 -18.07 -5.07 -8.75
CA THR A 80 -16.73 -4.93 -8.17
C THR A 80 -16.32 -6.21 -7.45
N VAL A 81 -15.09 -6.66 -7.70
CA VAL A 81 -14.44 -7.74 -6.97
C VAL A 81 -13.28 -7.16 -6.17
N PHE A 82 -13.26 -7.44 -4.87
CA PHE A 82 -12.19 -7.00 -3.98
C PHE A 82 -11.18 -8.14 -3.76
N SER A 83 -9.90 -7.78 -3.75
CA SER A 83 -8.80 -8.72 -3.53
C SER A 83 -7.57 -8.03 -2.95
N PHE A 84 -6.48 -8.77 -2.79
CA PHE A 84 -5.19 -8.28 -2.28
C PHE A 84 -4.02 -8.95 -2.98
N ILE A 85 -2.85 -8.29 -2.93
CA ILE A 85 -1.57 -8.85 -3.38
C ILE A 85 -0.91 -9.58 -2.20
N PRO A 86 -0.68 -10.91 -2.29
CA PRO A 86 -0.10 -11.65 -1.18
C PRO A 86 1.38 -11.29 -0.92
N ASN A 87 1.87 -11.32 0.33
CA ASN A 87 1.18 -11.77 1.55
C ASN A 87 0.91 -10.63 2.55
N THR A 88 1.76 -9.60 2.59
CA THR A 88 1.76 -8.61 3.67
C THR A 88 0.51 -7.72 3.69
N ALA A 89 -0.10 -7.47 2.53
CA ALA A 89 -1.31 -6.67 2.39
C ALA A 89 -2.57 -7.36 2.96
N GLU A 90 -2.51 -8.65 3.29
CA GLU A 90 -3.67 -9.45 3.76
C GLU A 90 -4.35 -8.86 5.01
N VAL A 91 -3.57 -8.36 5.97
CA VAL A 91 -4.14 -7.79 7.20
C VAL A 91 -4.88 -6.47 6.91
N ALA A 92 -4.30 -5.62 6.06
CA ALA A 92 -4.95 -4.40 5.62
C ALA A 92 -6.21 -4.73 4.80
N TYR A 93 -6.14 -5.74 3.93
CA TYR A 93 -7.29 -6.24 3.19
C TYR A 93 -8.46 -6.64 4.09
N PHE A 94 -8.23 -7.37 5.17
CA PHE A 94 -9.31 -7.73 6.09
C PHE A 94 -9.95 -6.51 6.77
N GLY A 95 -9.15 -5.49 7.12
CA GLY A 95 -9.68 -4.23 7.62
C GLY A 95 -10.51 -3.47 6.59
N MET A 96 -10.03 -3.44 5.34
CA MET A 96 -10.75 -2.85 4.20
C MET A 96 -12.07 -3.58 3.96
N LEU A 97 -12.06 -4.92 3.92
CA LEU A 97 -13.25 -5.74 3.69
C LEU A 97 -14.31 -5.56 4.78
N GLU A 98 -13.90 -5.51 6.05
CA GLU A 98 -14.81 -5.24 7.17
C GLU A 98 -15.47 -3.86 7.05
N GLY A 99 -14.70 -2.83 6.67
CA GLY A 99 -15.24 -1.49 6.45
C GLY A 99 -16.18 -1.42 5.24
N LEU A 100 -15.84 -2.10 4.14
CA LEU A 100 -16.70 -2.22 2.96
C LEU A 100 -18.00 -2.93 3.29
N GLU A 101 -17.96 -4.05 4.01
CA GLU A 101 -19.15 -4.76 4.49
C GLU A 101 -20.00 -3.86 5.39
N LYS A 102 -19.40 -3.08 6.28
CA LYS A 102 -20.15 -2.14 7.13
C LYS A 102 -20.89 -1.08 6.29
N HIS A 103 -20.20 -0.47 5.33
CA HIS A 103 -20.81 0.50 4.40
C HIS A 103 -21.93 -0.14 3.57
N PHE A 104 -21.67 -1.32 3.01
CA PHE A 104 -22.63 -2.06 2.21
C PHE A 104 -23.87 -2.47 3.00
N ASN A 105 -23.70 -2.93 4.24
CA ASN A 105 -24.81 -3.27 5.14
C ASN A 105 -25.62 -2.04 5.55
N HIS A 106 -24.98 -0.88 5.73
CA HIS A 106 -25.69 0.38 5.95
C HIS A 106 -26.59 0.73 4.76
N ASN A 107 -26.08 0.66 3.53
CA ASN A 107 -26.87 0.92 2.32
C ASN A 107 -28.07 -0.02 2.19
N LYS A 108 -27.89 -1.32 2.50
CA LYS A 108 -28.99 -2.28 2.54
C LYS A 108 -30.06 -1.90 3.56
N ALA A 109 -29.65 -1.48 4.76
CA ALA A 109 -30.58 -1.04 5.79
C ALA A 109 -31.39 0.19 5.35
N VAL A 110 -30.75 1.17 4.70
CA VAL A 110 -31.42 2.34 4.12
C VAL A 110 -32.43 1.91 3.05
N GLU A 111 -32.02 1.06 2.09
CA GLU A 111 -32.91 0.55 1.04
C GLU A 111 -34.15 -0.16 1.61
N LEU A 112 -33.96 -0.98 2.65
CA LEU A 112 -35.05 -1.69 3.33
C LEU A 112 -36.02 -0.73 4.03
N LEU A 113 -35.51 0.35 4.64
CA LEU A 113 -36.34 1.35 5.31
C LEU A 113 -37.13 2.20 4.31
N GLU A 114 -36.53 2.57 3.18
CA GLU A 114 -37.17 3.39 2.14
C GLU A 114 -38.30 2.62 1.43
N LYS A 115 -38.11 1.32 1.19
CA LYS A 115 -39.08 0.47 0.49
C LYS A 115 -39.96 -0.37 1.43
N ARG A 116 -39.96 -0.08 2.74
CA ARG A 116 -40.58 -0.94 3.78
C ARG A 116 -42.03 -1.35 3.49
N ASP A 117 -42.81 -0.45 2.88
CA ASP A 117 -44.24 -0.64 2.62
C ASP A 117 -44.50 -1.31 1.25
N GLN A 118 -43.45 -1.57 0.47
CA GLN A 118 -43.50 -2.10 -0.90
C GLN A 118 -42.80 -3.45 -1.05
N LEU A 119 -42.00 -3.86 -0.07
CA LEU A 119 -41.20 -5.08 -0.15
C LEU A 119 -41.97 -6.33 0.28
N THR A 120 -41.88 -7.36 -0.53
CA THR A 120 -42.26 -8.73 -0.17
C THR A 120 -41.17 -9.39 0.69
N PRO A 121 -41.51 -10.44 1.47
CA PRO A 121 -40.50 -11.21 2.20
C PRO A 121 -39.36 -11.73 1.32
N ASP A 122 -39.66 -12.18 0.10
CA ASP A 122 -38.67 -12.69 -0.84
C ASP A 122 -37.69 -11.58 -1.29
N GLU A 123 -38.17 -10.36 -1.53
CA GLU A 123 -37.32 -9.23 -1.89
C GLU A 123 -36.43 -8.79 -0.72
N VAL A 124 -36.94 -8.86 0.51
CA VAL A 124 -36.13 -8.62 1.73
C VAL A 124 -35.01 -9.65 1.82
N GLU A 125 -35.32 -10.94 1.63
CA GLU A 125 -34.30 -12.00 1.63
C GLU A 125 -33.27 -11.78 0.52
N MET A 126 -33.69 -11.37 -0.69
CA MET A 126 -32.78 -11.03 -1.79
C MET A 126 -31.84 -9.88 -1.43
N ILE A 127 -32.34 -8.81 -0.82
CA ILE A 127 -31.49 -7.68 -0.38
C ILE A 127 -30.51 -8.16 0.69
N LEU A 128 -30.98 -8.88 1.69
CA LEU A 128 -30.15 -9.40 2.79
C LEU A 128 -29.11 -10.42 2.31
N ALA A 129 -29.37 -11.17 1.24
CA ALA A 129 -28.44 -12.13 0.67
C ALA A 129 -27.26 -11.48 -0.08
N LYS A 130 -27.38 -10.21 -0.51
CA LYS A 130 -26.26 -9.49 -1.15
C LYS A 130 -25.08 -9.37 -0.17
N ARG A 131 -23.87 -9.57 -0.70
CA ARG A 131 -22.58 -9.53 0.03
C ARG A 131 -21.54 -8.79 -0.79
N VAL A 132 -20.52 -8.25 -0.13
CA VAL A 132 -19.34 -7.72 -0.82
C VAL A 132 -18.62 -8.90 -1.49
N ARG A 133 -18.36 -8.81 -2.80
CA ARG A 133 -17.66 -9.87 -3.55
C ARG A 133 -16.16 -9.79 -3.28
N SER A 134 -15.65 -10.76 -2.54
CA SER A 134 -14.23 -10.89 -2.18
C SER A 134 -13.68 -12.18 -2.76
N GLU A 135 -12.58 -12.11 -3.51
CA GLU A 135 -11.93 -13.26 -4.11
C GLU A 135 -10.43 -13.24 -3.85
N LYS A 136 -9.79 -14.41 -3.81
CA LYS A 136 -8.33 -14.51 -3.82
C LYS A 136 -7.84 -14.51 -5.28
N VAL A 137 -7.73 -13.31 -5.86
CA VAL A 137 -7.43 -13.14 -7.28
C VAL A 137 -5.95 -13.38 -7.56
N ALA A 138 -5.05 -12.69 -6.85
CA ALA A 138 -3.62 -12.87 -7.00
C ALA A 138 -3.10 -13.99 -6.07
N ILE A 139 -2.27 -14.87 -6.61
CA ILE A 139 -1.59 -15.94 -5.90
C ILE A 139 -0.09 -15.74 -6.05
N LYS A 140 0.65 -15.99 -4.97
CA LYS A 140 2.12 -15.97 -4.97
C LYS A 140 2.66 -17.38 -4.75
N ASP A 141 3.25 -18.00 -5.76
CA ASP A 141 3.90 -19.30 -5.63
C ASP A 141 5.37 -19.12 -5.21
N ILE A 142 5.64 -19.41 -3.93
CA ILE A 142 6.96 -19.28 -3.31
C ILE A 142 7.85 -20.51 -3.63
N LYS A 143 7.33 -21.55 -4.30
CA LYS A 143 8.07 -22.81 -4.52
C LYS A 143 8.97 -22.85 -5.75
N LEU A 144 9.09 -21.77 -6.52
CA LEU A 144 10.09 -21.67 -7.58
C LEU A 144 11.51 -21.60 -6.98
N ARG A 145 12.11 -22.76 -6.72
CA ARG A 145 13.56 -22.88 -6.57
C ARG A 145 14.17 -22.44 -7.88
N THR A 146 15.05 -21.45 -7.84
CA THR A 146 15.84 -21.00 -9.00
C THR A 146 16.74 -22.13 -9.48
N PHE A 147 16.22 -23.00 -10.34
CA PHE A 147 17.06 -23.91 -11.12
C PHE A 147 17.86 -23.07 -12.10
N ILE A 148 19.17 -23.02 -11.86
CA ILE A 148 20.27 -22.48 -12.68
C ILE A 148 19.80 -21.82 -13.99
N ALA A 149 19.67 -20.49 -13.98
CA ALA A 149 19.40 -19.71 -15.19
C ALA A 149 20.57 -18.76 -15.47
N GLN A 150 21.19 -18.89 -16.65
CA GLN A 150 22.24 -17.98 -17.12
C GLN A 150 21.67 -16.61 -17.54
N GLY A 151 22.52 -15.59 -17.45
CA GLY A 151 22.18 -14.17 -17.52
C GLY A 151 21.46 -13.73 -18.79
N LYS A 152 20.13 -13.64 -18.68
CA LYS A 152 19.17 -12.72 -19.35
C LYS A 152 17.71 -12.99 -18.92
N SER A 153 17.45 -14.11 -18.24
CA SER A 153 16.11 -14.63 -17.88
C SER A 153 15.57 -14.22 -16.48
N ARG A 154 16.23 -13.32 -15.74
CA ARG A 154 15.79 -12.95 -14.37
C ARG A 154 14.41 -12.26 -14.31
N ASN A 155 14.03 -11.49 -15.33
CA ASN A 155 12.73 -10.82 -15.36
C ASN A 155 11.58 -11.80 -15.66
N ASP A 156 11.79 -12.77 -16.57
CA ASP A 156 10.79 -13.83 -16.83
C ASP A 156 10.58 -14.73 -15.61
N LEU A 157 11.64 -15.05 -14.87
CA LEU A 157 11.55 -15.83 -13.63
C LEU A 157 10.72 -15.15 -12.54
N ALA A 158 10.77 -13.81 -12.45
CA ALA A 158 9.97 -13.05 -11.48
C ALA A 158 8.49 -12.95 -11.90
N ALA A 159 8.19 -12.96 -13.20
CA ALA A 159 6.82 -12.99 -13.72
C ALA A 159 6.09 -14.30 -13.37
N HIS A 160 6.82 -15.42 -13.22
CA HIS A 160 6.25 -16.71 -12.83
C HIS A 160 5.99 -16.88 -11.32
N VAL A 161 6.40 -15.92 -10.48
CA VAL A 161 6.15 -15.98 -9.03
C VAL A 161 4.68 -15.70 -8.70
N TYR A 162 3.98 -14.99 -9.57
CA TYR A 162 2.59 -14.63 -9.37
C TYR A 162 1.69 -15.25 -10.44
N ASP A 163 0.53 -15.72 -10.02
CA ASP A 163 -0.51 -16.25 -10.89
C ASP A 163 -1.89 -15.72 -10.46
N VAL A 164 -2.92 -16.02 -11.23
CA VAL A 164 -4.29 -15.57 -10.98
C VAL A 164 -5.29 -16.71 -10.87
N THR A 165 -6.31 -16.51 -10.05
CA THR A 165 -7.46 -17.42 -9.97
C THR A 165 -8.40 -17.17 -11.15
N TYR A 166 -8.34 -18.02 -12.17
CA TYR A 166 -9.25 -17.96 -13.32
C TYR A 166 -10.71 -18.16 -12.90
N GLY A 167 -11.62 -17.40 -13.50
CA GLY A 167 -13.05 -17.44 -13.20
C GLY A 167 -13.47 -16.60 -11.99
N SER A 168 -12.53 -15.91 -11.32
CA SER A 168 -12.83 -14.99 -10.22
C SER A 168 -13.57 -13.71 -10.67
N LEU A 169 -13.47 -13.35 -11.96
CA LEU A 169 -14.09 -12.15 -12.55
C LEU A 169 -14.98 -12.47 -13.75
N LYS A 170 -16.01 -11.65 -13.93
CA LYS A 170 -16.82 -11.54 -15.16
C LYS A 170 -16.08 -10.66 -16.16
N ARG A 171 -15.56 -11.30 -17.22
CA ARG A 171 -14.78 -10.64 -18.29
C ARG A 171 -15.54 -9.45 -18.90
N GLY A 172 -14.82 -8.35 -19.08
CA GLY A 172 -15.29 -7.08 -19.66
C GLY A 172 -16.32 -6.32 -18.82
N LYS A 173 -16.68 -6.84 -17.63
CA LYS A 173 -17.74 -6.28 -16.79
C LYS A 173 -17.25 -5.88 -15.41
N ASP A 174 -16.54 -6.77 -14.72
CA ASP A 174 -16.13 -6.52 -13.34
C ASP A 174 -14.96 -5.52 -13.27
N THR A 175 -15.03 -4.61 -12.30
CA THR A 175 -13.91 -3.82 -11.78
C THR A 175 -13.19 -4.63 -10.71
N LEU A 176 -11.87 -4.73 -10.81
CA LEU A 176 -11.02 -5.34 -9.79
C LEU A 176 -10.46 -4.26 -8.88
N VAL A 177 -10.77 -4.31 -7.59
CA VAL A 177 -10.08 -3.50 -6.56
C VAL A 177 -9.08 -4.40 -5.85
N ILE A 178 -7.79 -4.10 -5.94
CA ILE A 178 -6.73 -4.92 -5.34
C ILE A 178 -5.81 -4.08 -4.46
N ILE A 179 -5.67 -4.49 -3.19
CA ILE A 179 -4.82 -3.77 -2.23
C ILE A 179 -3.40 -4.36 -2.17
N ASP A 180 -2.40 -3.48 -2.12
CA ASP A 180 -1.01 -3.77 -1.79
C ASP A 180 -0.58 -2.97 -0.56
N ASP A 181 0.53 -3.35 0.06
CA ASP A 181 1.03 -2.64 1.23
C ASP A 181 1.57 -1.25 0.87
N SER A 182 2.38 -1.16 -0.17
CA SER A 182 3.15 0.03 -0.53
C SER A 182 3.61 -0.02 -2.00
N ILE A 183 3.76 1.16 -2.61
CA ILE A 183 4.28 1.30 -3.97
C ILE A 183 5.58 2.12 -3.94
N VAL A 184 6.72 1.42 -4.00
CA VAL A 184 8.05 2.07 -3.95
C VAL A 184 8.61 2.34 -5.35
N ARG A 185 9.05 1.29 -6.06
CA ARG A 185 9.62 1.40 -7.41
C ARG A 185 8.59 1.24 -8.53
N GLY A 186 7.45 0.63 -8.22
CA GLY A 186 6.40 0.29 -9.19
C GLY A 186 6.73 -0.85 -10.17
N THR A 187 7.97 -1.36 -10.18
CA THR A 187 8.40 -2.37 -11.16
C THR A 187 7.63 -3.69 -11.05
N THR A 188 7.38 -4.17 -9.83
CA THR A 188 6.62 -5.42 -9.61
C THR A 188 5.19 -5.30 -10.11
N LEU A 189 4.54 -4.16 -9.85
CA LEU A 189 3.19 -3.89 -10.33
C LEU A 189 3.15 -3.84 -11.86
N LYS A 190 4.02 -3.02 -12.45
CA LYS A 190 4.11 -2.82 -13.90
C LYS A 190 4.47 -4.10 -14.68
N GLN A 191 5.51 -4.81 -14.23
CA GLN A 191 6.08 -5.92 -15.00
C GLN A 191 5.34 -7.24 -14.77
N SER A 192 4.74 -7.44 -13.60
CA SER A 192 4.15 -8.72 -13.21
C SER A 192 2.67 -8.58 -12.89
N ILE A 193 2.32 -7.81 -11.85
CA ILE A 193 0.97 -7.88 -11.28
C ILE A 193 -0.12 -7.38 -12.25
N ILE A 194 0.01 -6.17 -12.81
CA ILE A 194 -0.99 -5.62 -13.72
C ILE A 194 -1.17 -6.55 -14.94
N LYS A 195 -0.07 -7.07 -15.48
CA LYS A 195 -0.09 -7.98 -16.64
C LYS A 195 -0.82 -9.29 -16.36
N ILE A 196 -0.66 -9.88 -15.17
CA ILE A 196 -1.38 -11.13 -14.84
C ILE A 196 -2.85 -10.86 -14.53
N LEU A 197 -3.17 -9.72 -13.89
CA LEU A 197 -4.55 -9.34 -13.59
C LEU A 197 -5.34 -9.05 -14.87
N ASP A 198 -4.72 -8.40 -15.86
CA ASP A 198 -5.35 -8.09 -17.16
C ASP A 198 -5.73 -9.36 -17.95
N ARG A 199 -5.11 -10.52 -17.68
CA ARG A 199 -5.49 -11.81 -18.29
C ARG A 199 -6.90 -12.27 -17.90
N LEU A 200 -7.45 -11.72 -16.83
CA LEU A 200 -8.84 -11.97 -16.41
C LEU A 200 -9.84 -11.11 -17.21
N ASP A 201 -9.34 -10.27 -18.12
CA ASP A 201 -10.08 -9.27 -18.89
C ASP A 201 -11.01 -8.42 -17.99
N PRO A 202 -10.54 -7.79 -16.90
CA PRO A 202 -11.38 -6.88 -16.11
C PRO A 202 -11.76 -5.65 -16.94
N LYS A 203 -12.87 -4.99 -16.58
CA LYS A 203 -13.22 -3.67 -17.13
C LYS A 203 -12.22 -2.60 -16.68
N LYS A 204 -11.93 -2.60 -15.38
CA LYS A 204 -11.05 -1.65 -14.71
C LYS A 204 -10.27 -2.35 -13.59
N ILE A 205 -9.04 -1.93 -13.32
CA ILE A 205 -8.19 -2.40 -12.23
C ILE A 205 -7.83 -1.21 -11.34
N ILE A 206 -8.33 -1.18 -10.12
CA ILE A 206 -7.99 -0.16 -9.12
C ILE A 206 -6.96 -0.75 -8.17
N ILE A 207 -5.76 -0.18 -8.17
CA ILE A 207 -4.70 -0.55 -7.23
C ILE A 207 -4.81 0.36 -6.01
N VAL A 208 -4.99 -0.24 -4.84
CA VAL A 208 -5.06 0.47 -3.56
C VAL A 208 -3.75 0.24 -2.80
N SER A 209 -3.14 1.30 -2.28
CA SER A 209 -1.96 1.19 -1.40
C SER A 209 -2.38 1.45 0.04
N SER A 210 -2.05 0.55 0.96
CA SER A 210 -2.29 0.76 2.40
C SER A 210 -1.33 1.79 3.03
N SER A 211 -0.26 2.14 2.32
CA SER A 211 0.68 3.19 2.71
C SER A 211 0.51 4.46 1.88
N PRO A 212 0.88 5.62 2.43
CA PRO A 212 1.09 6.83 1.63
C PRO A 212 2.15 6.62 0.55
N GLN A 213 2.20 7.55 -0.41
CA GLN A 213 3.23 7.57 -1.44
C GLN A 213 4.63 7.67 -0.82
N ILE A 214 5.50 6.72 -1.17
CA ILE A 214 6.88 6.71 -0.68
C ILE A 214 7.72 7.65 -1.54
N ARG A 215 8.04 8.83 -1.00
CA ARG A 215 8.71 9.94 -1.72
C ARG A 215 10.20 10.11 -1.40
N TYR A 216 10.67 9.60 -0.26
CA TYR A 216 12.04 9.82 0.19
C TYR A 216 12.69 8.53 0.71
N PRO A 217 13.99 8.32 0.48
CA PRO A 217 14.70 7.20 1.06
C PRO A 217 14.78 7.33 2.58
N ASP A 218 14.73 6.20 3.26
CA ASP A 218 14.95 6.13 4.70
C ASP A 218 16.45 6.26 5.01
N CYS A 219 16.77 7.05 6.03
CA CYS A 219 18.13 7.27 6.52
C CYS A 219 18.33 6.80 7.97
N TYR A 220 17.37 6.01 8.49
CA TYR A 220 17.30 5.55 9.88
C TYR A 220 17.43 4.03 10.03
N GLY A 221 17.60 3.29 8.94
CA GLY A 221 18.03 1.89 8.95
C GLY A 221 17.27 0.97 8.01
N ILE A 222 16.23 1.46 7.31
CA ILE A 222 15.51 0.66 6.32
C ILE A 222 16.22 0.80 4.97
N ASP A 223 16.63 -0.33 4.40
CA ASP A 223 17.24 -0.35 3.07
C ASP A 223 16.20 0.04 2.01
N MET A 224 16.29 1.27 1.53
CA MET A 224 15.44 1.80 0.48
C MET A 224 16.24 2.08 -0.80
N SER A 225 15.53 2.01 -1.93
CA SER A 225 16.10 2.29 -3.24
C SER A 225 16.63 3.71 -3.38
N ARG A 226 17.40 3.98 -4.45
CA ARG A 226 17.81 5.36 -4.73
C ARG A 226 16.57 6.19 -5.04
N MET A 227 16.56 7.46 -4.66
CA MET A 227 15.41 8.36 -4.89
C MET A 227 14.97 8.39 -6.37
N SER A 228 15.93 8.34 -7.31
CA SER A 228 15.68 8.26 -8.75
C SER A 228 14.96 6.98 -9.20
N GLU A 229 14.84 5.97 -8.35
CA GLU A 229 14.16 4.71 -8.62
C GLU A 229 12.72 4.70 -8.10
N PHE A 230 12.34 5.67 -7.25
CA PHE A 230 11.01 5.75 -6.66
C PHE A 230 10.00 6.19 -7.73
N ILE A 231 8.88 5.49 -7.84
CA ILE A 231 7.89 5.79 -8.88
C ILE A 231 7.25 7.15 -8.65
N ALA A 232 6.99 7.54 -7.40
CA ALA A 232 6.46 8.85 -7.06
C ALA A 232 7.40 9.99 -7.45
N PHE A 233 8.72 9.81 -7.26
CA PHE A 233 9.71 10.79 -7.71
C PHE A 233 9.74 10.89 -9.23
N LYS A 234 9.77 9.76 -9.94
CA LYS A 234 9.75 9.75 -11.41
C LYS A 234 8.47 10.39 -11.97
N ALA A 235 7.32 10.14 -11.35
CA ALA A 235 6.05 10.73 -11.72
C ALA A 235 6.06 12.26 -11.55
N ALA A 236 6.53 12.77 -10.41
CA ALA A 236 6.66 14.20 -10.17
C ALA A 236 7.62 14.88 -11.17
N ILE A 237 8.77 14.27 -11.46
CA ILE A 237 9.70 14.79 -12.48
C ILE A 237 9.04 14.84 -13.86
N LYS A 238 8.34 13.77 -14.28
CA LYS A 238 7.65 13.74 -15.57
C LYS A 238 6.54 14.79 -15.66
N LEU A 239 5.80 15.03 -14.57
CA LEU A 239 4.80 16.10 -14.50
C LEU A 239 5.43 17.49 -14.63
N LEU A 240 6.56 17.74 -13.98
CA LEU A 240 7.29 19.01 -14.12
C LEU A 240 7.73 19.23 -15.57
N GLU A 241 8.23 18.18 -16.23
CA GLU A 241 8.65 18.24 -17.63
C GLU A 241 7.46 18.54 -18.57
N GLU A 242 6.35 17.83 -18.41
CA GLU A 242 5.15 17.99 -19.23
C GLU A 242 4.48 19.36 -19.06
N ARG A 243 4.61 19.98 -17.88
CA ARG A 243 4.06 21.32 -17.58
C ARG A 243 5.02 22.47 -17.87
N GLY A 244 6.21 22.20 -18.41
CA GLY A 244 7.19 23.25 -18.68
C GLY A 244 7.81 23.87 -17.41
N MET A 245 7.83 23.14 -16.30
CA MET A 245 8.29 23.59 -14.98
C MET A 245 9.71 23.08 -14.63
N GLN A 246 10.54 22.78 -15.63
CA GLN A 246 11.89 22.21 -15.46
C GLN A 246 12.79 23.12 -14.62
N TYR A 247 12.56 24.43 -14.62
CA TYR A 247 13.29 25.39 -13.78
C TYR A 247 13.23 25.05 -12.27
N ILE A 248 12.17 24.37 -11.80
CA ILE A 248 12.07 23.89 -10.42
C ILE A 248 13.11 22.80 -10.15
N ILE A 249 13.33 21.89 -11.11
CA ILE A 249 14.31 20.80 -10.99
C ILE A 249 15.71 21.39 -10.83
N GLU A 250 16.07 22.35 -11.69
CA GLU A 250 17.36 23.04 -11.66
C GLU A 250 17.56 23.81 -10.34
N SER A 251 16.57 24.63 -9.94
CA SER A 251 16.59 25.38 -8.68
C SER A 251 16.75 24.45 -7.47
N VAL A 252 16.01 23.34 -7.41
CA VAL A 252 16.13 22.37 -6.31
C VAL A 252 17.52 21.74 -6.29
N TYR A 253 18.06 21.38 -7.45
CA TYR A 253 19.41 20.82 -7.54
C TYR A 253 20.47 21.81 -7.02
N GLU A 254 20.44 23.05 -7.45
CA GLU A 254 21.37 24.10 -7.00
C GLU A 254 21.28 24.30 -5.47
N LYS A 255 20.06 24.39 -4.93
CA LYS A 255 19.81 24.47 -3.49
C LYS A 255 20.37 23.25 -2.74
N CYS A 256 20.25 22.05 -3.29
CA CYS A 256 20.83 20.84 -2.68
C CYS A 256 22.36 20.88 -2.69
N VAL A 257 22.98 21.25 -3.81
CA VAL A 257 24.45 21.36 -3.94
C VAL A 257 25.02 22.39 -2.98
N ALA A 258 24.34 23.53 -2.81
CA ALA A 258 24.73 24.58 -1.87
C ALA A 258 24.77 24.11 -0.41
N GLN A 259 24.09 23.00 -0.07
CA GLN A 259 24.09 22.42 1.27
C GLN A 259 25.15 21.32 1.50
N SER A 260 25.91 20.94 0.48
CA SER A 260 26.88 19.82 0.54
C SER A 260 27.92 19.92 1.66
N ARG A 261 28.22 21.14 2.13
CA ARG A 261 29.19 21.41 3.20
C ARG A 261 28.55 21.83 4.52
N LYS A 262 27.22 21.86 4.61
CA LYS A 262 26.51 22.22 5.84
C LYS A 262 26.56 21.09 6.85
N LYS A 263 26.42 21.43 8.13
CA LYS A 263 26.20 20.45 9.19
C LYS A 263 24.82 19.82 9.03
N LYS A 264 24.65 18.55 9.44
CA LYS A 264 23.38 17.81 9.28
C LYS A 264 22.19 18.52 9.93
N GLU A 265 22.42 19.25 11.01
CA GLU A 265 21.41 20.03 11.74
C GLU A 265 20.91 21.26 10.95
N GLU A 266 21.67 21.71 9.94
CA GLU A 266 21.37 22.87 9.11
C GLU A 266 20.85 22.47 7.71
N ILE A 267 20.84 21.17 7.39
CA ILE A 267 20.37 20.66 6.09
C ILE A 267 18.84 20.70 6.04
N VAL A 268 18.32 21.35 4.99
CA VAL A 268 16.89 21.37 4.66
C VAL A 268 16.61 20.44 3.49
N ASN A 269 15.53 19.65 3.57
CA ASN A 269 15.11 18.80 2.46
C ASN A 269 14.37 19.63 1.38
N TYR A 270 15.12 20.18 0.42
CA TYR A 270 14.57 20.93 -0.71
C TYR A 270 13.89 20.05 -1.77
N VAL A 271 14.06 18.72 -1.74
CA VAL A 271 13.36 17.81 -2.66
C VAL A 271 11.84 17.92 -2.48
N LYS A 272 11.36 18.37 -1.32
CA LYS A 272 9.93 18.69 -1.10
C LYS A 272 9.36 19.65 -2.14
N GLU A 273 10.18 20.57 -2.67
CA GLU A 273 9.75 21.54 -3.70
C GLU A 273 9.48 20.87 -5.05
N ILE A 274 10.03 19.68 -5.34
CA ILE A 274 9.69 18.90 -6.56
C ILE A 274 8.23 18.46 -6.54
N TYR A 275 7.70 18.17 -5.35
CA TYR A 275 6.33 17.68 -5.18
C TYR A 275 5.32 18.80 -4.90
N ALA A 276 5.76 19.94 -4.36
CA ALA A 276 4.90 21.04 -3.94
C ALA A 276 3.91 21.56 -5.01
N PRO A 277 4.22 21.54 -6.32
CA PRO A 277 3.27 21.98 -7.35
C PRO A 277 2.08 21.04 -7.61
N PHE A 278 2.08 19.83 -7.02
CA PHE A 278 1.11 18.78 -7.35
C PHE A 278 0.32 18.32 -6.13
N SER A 279 -0.94 17.97 -6.35
CA SER A 279 -1.71 17.19 -5.39
C SER A 279 -1.20 15.75 -5.32
N ASP A 280 -1.57 15.05 -4.25
CA ASP A 280 -1.27 13.62 -4.12
C ASP A 280 -1.96 12.81 -5.23
N GLU A 281 -3.19 13.21 -5.61
CA GLU A 281 -3.97 12.61 -6.70
C GLU A 281 -3.28 12.78 -8.07
N GLU A 282 -2.79 13.97 -8.41
CA GLU A 282 -2.08 14.20 -9.67
C GLU A 282 -0.83 13.31 -9.80
N ILE A 283 -0.13 13.08 -8.70
CA ILE A 283 1.01 12.16 -8.66
C ILE A 283 0.54 10.71 -8.79
N SER A 284 -0.54 10.31 -8.09
CA SER A 284 -1.12 8.97 -8.19
C SER A 284 -1.60 8.65 -9.61
N ASP A 285 -2.30 9.56 -10.28
CA ASP A 285 -2.74 9.44 -11.67
C ASP A 285 -1.55 9.25 -12.60
N LYS A 286 -0.49 10.03 -12.39
CA LYS A 286 0.72 9.89 -13.18
C LYS A 286 1.43 8.56 -12.93
N ILE A 287 1.43 8.08 -11.69
CA ILE A 287 1.93 6.75 -11.35
C ILE A 287 1.12 5.69 -12.10
N ALA A 288 -0.22 5.75 -12.07
CA ALA A 288 -1.09 4.82 -12.79
C ALA A 288 -0.77 4.80 -14.29
N GLU A 289 -0.69 5.97 -14.95
CA GLU A 289 -0.27 6.09 -16.35
C GLU A 289 1.09 5.41 -16.61
N MET A 290 2.06 5.63 -15.73
CA MET A 290 3.41 5.08 -15.89
C MET A 290 3.50 3.58 -15.65
N LEU A 291 2.63 3.02 -14.81
CA LEU A 291 2.55 1.60 -14.50
C LEU A 291 1.81 0.81 -15.60
N THR A 292 0.94 1.47 -16.35
CA THR A 292 0.14 0.86 -17.42
C THR A 292 0.91 0.82 -18.73
N ASP A 293 1.19 -0.39 -19.22
CA ASP A 293 1.76 -0.57 -20.55
C ASP A 293 0.65 -0.49 -21.63
N LYS A 294 1.05 -0.21 -22.88
CA LYS A 294 0.11 -0.03 -24.01
C LYS A 294 -0.65 -1.32 -24.39
N ASP A 295 -0.17 -2.47 -23.95
CA ASP A 295 -0.76 -3.79 -24.20
C ASP A 295 -1.80 -4.19 -23.13
N ILE A 296 -1.95 -3.41 -22.05
CA ILE A 296 -2.99 -3.61 -21.04
C ILE A 296 -4.34 -3.18 -21.62
N LYS A 297 -5.34 -4.06 -21.54
CA LYS A 297 -6.68 -3.79 -22.09
C LYS A 297 -7.57 -3.07 -21.10
N ALA A 298 -7.47 -3.42 -19.82
CA ALA A 298 -8.26 -2.80 -18.77
C ALA A 298 -7.84 -1.34 -18.53
N GLU A 299 -8.79 -0.51 -18.12
CA GLU A 299 -8.48 0.77 -17.49
C GLU A 299 -7.77 0.49 -16.15
N VAL A 300 -6.67 1.19 -15.86
CA VAL A 300 -5.94 1.04 -14.58
C VAL A 300 -5.91 2.39 -13.90
#